data_AF-A0A6M0ISM4-F1
#
_entry.id   AF-A0A6M0ISM4-F1
#
_cell.length_a   1.000
_cell.length_b   1.000
_cell.length_c   1.000
_cell.angle_alpha   90.00
_cell.angle_beta   90.00
_cell.angle_gamma   90.00
#
_symmetry.space_group_name_H-M   'P 1'
#
loop_
_entity.id
_entity.type
_entity.pdbx_description
1 polymer ?
#
loop_
_entity_poly.entity_id
_entity_poly.type
_entity_poly.pdbx_seq_one_letter_code
_entity_poly.pdbx_strand_id
1 'polypeptide(L)'
;MDKHQEILITAINESGLTAREISVRAGVHESTISKFLDGKNDLKAGNYFKILHALPESSRIPALARIGVVELTPVQLIESATPKEKAEILNAIAAWVLQPGTISGKNTDTSDLQVAV
;
A
#
# COMPACT_ATOMS: atom_id res chain seq x y z
N MET A 1 1.03 15.96 7.53
CA MET A 1 0.88 15.89 6.06
C MET A 1 -0.42 15.14 5.81
N ASP A 2 -1.08 15.31 4.67
CA ASP A 2 -2.30 14.53 4.39
C ASP A 2 -1.94 13.04 4.21
N LYS A 3 -2.75 12.12 4.74
CA LYS A 3 -2.48 10.67 4.68
C LYS A 3 -2.38 10.17 3.23
N HIS A 4 -3.19 10.69 2.32
CA HIS A 4 -3.12 10.34 0.90
C HIS A 4 -1.84 10.85 0.24
N GLN A 5 -1.36 12.03 0.66
CA GLN A 5 -0.09 12.58 0.21
C GLN A 5 1.09 11.71 0.64
N GLU A 6 1.12 11.27 1.91
CA GLU A 6 2.14 10.35 2.41
C GLU A 6 2.16 9.04 1.61
N ILE A 7 0.99 8.45 1.34
CA ILE A 7 0.88 7.22 0.54
C ILE A 7 1.50 7.38 -0.85
N LEU A 8 1.22 8.49 -1.54
CA LEU A 8 1.75 8.70 -2.89
C LEU A 8 3.26 8.99 -2.87
N ILE A 9 3.74 9.76 -1.90
CA ILE A 9 5.19 10.04 -1.75
C ILE A 9 5.95 8.75 -1.49
N THR A 10 5.44 7.89 -0.60
CA THR A 10 6.03 6.57 -0.35
C THR A 10 6.06 5.73 -1.63
N ALA A 11 4.96 5.68 -2.37
CA ALA A 11 4.90 4.93 -3.64
C ALA A 11 5.90 5.44 -4.68
N ILE A 12 6.05 6.77 -4.80
CA ILE A 12 7.05 7.37 -5.71
C ILE A 12 8.46 6.96 -5.28
N ASN A 13 8.79 7.05 -3.99
CA ASN A 13 10.11 6.69 -3.49
C ASN A 13 10.42 5.19 -3.70
N GLU A 14 9.45 4.31 -3.45
CA GLU A 14 9.58 2.86 -3.66
C GLU A 14 9.70 2.49 -5.15
N SER A 15 9.14 3.30 -6.05
CA SER A 15 9.22 3.05 -7.50
C SER A 15 10.62 3.24 -8.08
N GLY A 16 11.49 4.00 -7.40
CA GLY A 16 12.81 4.38 -7.90
C GLY A 16 12.81 5.37 -9.08
N LEU A 17 11.64 5.87 -9.49
CA LEU A 17 11.52 6.81 -10.61
C LEU A 17 11.83 8.24 -10.20
N THR A 18 12.49 8.97 -11.10
CA THR A 18 12.71 10.40 -10.96
C THR A 18 11.46 11.21 -11.31
N ALA A 19 11.38 12.45 -10.80
CA ALA A 19 10.30 13.38 -11.13
C ALA A 19 10.18 13.61 -12.65
N ARG A 20 11.31 13.62 -13.37
CA ARG A 20 11.34 13.73 -14.84
C ARG A 20 10.69 12.53 -15.52
N GLU A 21 11.01 11.31 -15.11
CA GLU A 21 10.41 10.10 -15.70
C GLU A 21 8.91 10.03 -15.44
N ILE A 22 8.49 10.37 -14.23
CA ILE A 22 7.07 10.45 -13.86
C ILE A 22 6.37 11.52 -14.69
N SER A 23 6.99 12.69 -14.87
CA SER A 23 6.45 13.79 -15.68
C SER A 23 6.12 13.34 -17.10
N VAL A 24 7.06 12.65 -17.75
CA VAL A 24 6.88 12.12 -19.11
C VAL A 24 5.72 11.10 -19.18
N ARG A 25 5.60 10.24 -18.18
CA ARG A 25 4.56 9.19 -18.16
C ARG A 25 3.17 9.71 -17.78
N ALA A 26 3.10 10.63 -16.82
CA ALA A 26 1.85 11.13 -16.24
C ALA A 26 1.29 12.35 -16.98
N GLY A 27 2.10 13.03 -17.80
CA GLY A 27 1.73 14.31 -18.40
C GLY A 27 1.54 15.42 -17.37
N VAL A 28 2.25 15.34 -16.24
CA VAL A 28 2.25 16.34 -15.16
C VAL A 28 3.62 17.00 -15.14
N HIS A 29 3.66 18.33 -15.07
CA HIS A 29 4.92 19.06 -15.15
C HIS A 29 5.88 18.67 -14.02
N GLU A 30 7.16 18.46 -14.34
CA GLU A 30 8.20 18.01 -13.38
C GLU A 30 8.26 18.88 -12.13
N SER A 31 8.20 20.21 -12.30
CA SER A 31 8.21 21.14 -11.15
C SER A 31 7.01 20.99 -10.21
N THR A 32 5.86 20.50 -10.70
CA THR A 32 4.70 20.19 -9.84
C THR A 32 5.00 18.97 -8.98
N ILE A 33 5.63 17.95 -9.56
CA ILE A 33 6.01 16.71 -8.87
C ILE A 33 7.09 17.01 -7.81
N SER A 34 8.15 17.76 -8.17
CA SER A 34 9.22 18.12 -7.23
C SER A 34 8.70 18.94 -6.04
N LYS A 35 7.82 19.92 -6.29
CA LYS A 35 7.21 20.71 -5.20
C LYS A 35 6.32 19.86 -4.29
N PHE A 36 5.65 18.86 -4.85
CA PHE A 36 4.85 17.92 -4.06
C PHE A 36 5.72 17.02 -3.18
N LEU A 37 6.82 16.47 -3.75
CA LEU A 37 7.79 15.67 -3.00
C LEU A 37 8.47 16.45 -1.87
N ASP A 38 8.73 17.75 -2.09
CA ASP A 38 9.26 18.66 -1.08
C ASP A 38 8.22 19.07 0.00
N GLY A 39 6.95 18.66 -0.13
CA GLY A 39 5.86 19.08 0.74
C GLY A 39 5.46 20.55 0.60
N LYS A 40 5.96 21.25 -0.42
CA LYS A 40 5.71 22.69 -0.66
C LYS A 40 4.38 22.96 -1.34
N ASN A 41 3.76 21.95 -1.94
CA ASN A 41 2.48 22.10 -2.63
C ASN A 41 1.68 20.81 -2.59
N ASP A 42 0.35 20.94 -2.55
CA ASP A 42 -0.55 19.80 -2.67
C ASP A 42 -0.93 19.56 -4.13
N LEU A 43 -1.39 18.34 -4.44
CA LEU A 43 -1.83 17.95 -5.78
C LEU A 43 -3.36 18.04 -5.88
N LYS A 44 -3.83 18.59 -7.01
CA LYS A 44 -5.22 18.36 -7.42
C LYS A 44 -5.43 16.85 -7.62
N ALA A 45 -6.60 16.34 -7.23
CA ALA A 45 -6.95 14.92 -7.35
C ALA A 45 -6.65 14.33 -8.75
N GLY A 46 -6.93 15.07 -9.82
CA GLY A 46 -6.60 14.61 -11.18
C GLY A 46 -5.11 14.37 -11.42
N ASN A 47 -4.22 15.22 -10.87
CA ASN A 47 -2.78 15.03 -11.00
C ASN A 47 -2.27 13.91 -10.07
N TYR A 48 -2.88 13.77 -8.89
CA TYR A 48 -2.60 12.68 -7.96
C TYR A 48 -2.74 11.32 -8.66
N PHE A 49 -3.91 11.06 -9.25
CA PHE A 49 -4.16 9.78 -9.92
C PHE A 49 -3.33 9.59 -11.19
N LYS A 50 -3.08 10.66 -11.96
CA LYS A 50 -2.16 10.57 -13.11
C LYS A 50 -0.77 10.11 -12.71
N ILE A 51 -0.22 10.66 -11.63
CA ILE A 51 1.09 10.27 -11.11
C ILE A 51 1.04 8.83 -10.59
N LEU A 52 0.01 8.47 -9.81
CA LEU A 52 -0.15 7.12 -9.27
C LEU A 52 -0.23 6.06 -10.38
N HIS A 53 -0.97 6.32 -11.46
CA HIS A 53 -1.08 5.41 -12.60
C HIS A 53 0.20 5.32 -13.43
N ALA A 54 1.08 6.32 -13.39
CA ALA A 54 2.37 6.29 -14.07
C ALA A 54 3.42 5.42 -13.36
N LEU A 55 3.17 5.02 -12.11
CA LEU A 55 4.07 4.16 -11.33
C LEU A 55 3.99 2.69 -11.76
N PRO A 56 5.07 1.90 -11.60
CA PRO A 56 5.06 0.46 -11.79
C PRO A 56 4.06 -0.24 -10.86
N GLU A 57 3.54 -1.40 -11.26
CA GLU A 57 2.55 -2.15 -10.48
C GLU A 57 3.00 -2.47 -9.05
N SER A 58 4.29 -2.78 -8.87
CA SER A 58 4.89 -3.08 -7.58
C SER A 58 4.74 -1.97 -6.54
N SER A 59 4.64 -0.71 -6.95
CA SER A 59 4.43 0.45 -6.07
C SER A 59 3.02 1.02 -6.17
N ARG A 60 2.37 0.89 -7.33
CA ARG A 60 1.01 1.38 -7.58
C ARG A 60 -0.06 0.58 -6.86
N ILE A 61 -0.02 -0.75 -6.93
CA ILE A 61 -1.06 -1.63 -6.36
C ILE A 61 -1.16 -1.46 -4.83
N PRO A 62 -0.04 -1.48 -4.08
CA PRO A 62 -0.10 -1.26 -2.62
C PRO A 62 -0.65 0.12 -2.26
N ALA A 63 -0.30 1.15 -3.03
CA ALA A 63 -0.79 2.50 -2.83
C ALA A 63 -2.30 2.62 -3.09
N LEU A 64 -2.81 2.00 -4.16
CA LEU A 64 -4.25 1.92 -4.47
C LEU A 64 -5.04 1.21 -3.36
N ALA A 65 -4.45 0.17 -2.77
CA ALA A 65 -5.06 -0.54 -1.64
C ALA A 65 -5.11 0.33 -0.38
N ARG A 66 -4.02 1.05 -0.07
CA ARG A 66 -3.95 1.94 1.10
C ARG A 66 -4.94 3.12 1.03
N ILE A 67 -5.35 3.53 -0.18
CA ILE A 67 -6.39 4.55 -0.38
C ILE A 67 -7.81 3.96 -0.54
N GLY A 68 -7.97 2.64 -0.43
CA GLY A 68 -9.27 1.96 -0.47
C GLY A 68 -9.90 1.83 -1.86
N VAL A 69 -9.11 1.97 -2.94
CA VAL A 69 -9.59 1.83 -4.33
C VAL A 69 -9.53 0.38 -4.81
N VAL A 70 -8.67 -0.44 -4.20
CA VAL A 70 -8.50 -1.86 -4.52
C VAL A 70 -8.50 -2.67 -3.23
N GLU A 71 -9.27 -3.75 -3.18
CA GLU A 71 -9.11 -4.76 -2.14
C GLU A 71 -8.02 -5.74 -2.57
N LEU A 72 -7.02 -5.93 -1.71
CA LEU A 72 -5.98 -6.93 -1.92
C LEU A 72 -6.41 -8.25 -1.31
N THR A 73 -6.09 -9.34 -1.99
CA THR A 73 -6.13 -10.67 -1.36
C THR A 73 -5.09 -10.73 -0.22
N PRO A 74 -5.25 -11.61 0.78
CA PRO A 74 -4.27 -11.78 1.86
C PRO A 74 -2.85 -12.02 1.36
N VAL A 75 -2.69 -12.78 0.27
CA VAL A 75 -1.39 -13.07 -0.35
C VAL A 75 -0.75 -11.79 -0.90
N GLN A 76 -1.50 -11.00 -1.67
CA GLN A 76 -1.01 -9.75 -2.24
C GLN A 76 -0.68 -8.71 -1.15
N LEU A 77 -1.46 -8.69 -0.07
CA LEU A 77 -1.18 -7.84 1.08
C LEU A 77 0.14 -8.20 1.73
N ILE A 78 0.42 -9.50 1.93
CA ILE A 78 1.71 -9.97 2.44
C ILE A 78 2.84 -9.63 1.46
N GLU A 79 2.68 -9.85 0.15
CA GLU A 79 3.73 -9.57 -0.83
C GLU A 79 4.14 -8.09 -0.82
N SER A 80 3.15 -7.19 -0.76
CA SER A 80 3.34 -5.74 -0.75
C SER A 80 3.83 -5.13 0.56
N ALA A 81 3.79 -5.89 1.65
CA ALA A 81 4.18 -5.40 2.97
C ALA A 81 5.72 -5.24 3.08
N THR A 82 6.14 -4.22 3.83
CA THR A 82 7.53 -4.02 4.23
C THR A 82 8.03 -5.18 5.09
N PRO A 83 9.36 -5.41 5.21
CA PRO A 83 9.88 -6.46 6.08
C PRO A 83 9.41 -6.35 7.54
N LYS A 84 9.22 -5.13 8.04
CA LYS A 84 8.69 -4.86 9.38
C LYS A 84 7.23 -5.30 9.49
N GLU A 85 6.38 -4.88 8.56
CA GLU A 85 4.96 -5.27 8.53
C GLU A 85 4.81 -6.80 8.37
N LYS A 86 5.65 -7.43 7.55
CA LYS A 86 5.70 -8.90 7.42
C LYS A 86 6.01 -9.59 8.75
N ALA A 87 6.97 -9.07 9.51
CA ALA A 87 7.30 -9.60 10.83
C ALA A 87 6.15 -9.39 11.83
N GLU A 88 5.48 -8.23 11.80
CA GLU A 88 4.29 -7.96 12.62
C GLU A 88 3.14 -8.92 12.30
N ILE A 89 2.86 -9.15 11.01
CA ILE A 89 1.85 -10.12 10.54
C ILE A 89 2.21 -11.53 11.03
N LEU A 90 3.45 -11.96 10.86
CA LEU A 90 3.91 -13.28 11.28
C LEU A 90 3.76 -13.46 12.80
N ASN A 91 4.13 -12.44 13.58
CA ASN A 91 3.99 -12.47 15.03
C ASN A 91 2.51 -12.51 15.46
N ALA A 92 1.62 -11.78 14.78
CA ALA A 92 0.18 -11.82 15.06
C ALA A 92 -0.41 -13.22 14.78
N ILE A 93 -0.02 -13.85 13.67
CA ILE A 93 -0.45 -15.22 13.34
C ILE A 93 0.11 -16.21 14.35
N ALA A 94 1.39 -16.11 14.71
CA ALA A 94 2.01 -16.98 15.70
C ALA A 94 1.34 -16.86 17.08
N ALA A 95 1.03 -15.63 17.52
CA ALA A 95 0.30 -15.38 18.75
C ALA A 95 -1.09 -16.04 18.73
N TRP A 96 -1.79 -15.97 17.60
CA TRP A 96 -3.10 -16.61 17.44
C TRP A 96 -3.03 -18.13 17.48
N VAL A 97 -2.03 -18.74 16.81
CA VAL A 97 -1.81 -20.20 16.83
C VAL A 97 -1.50 -20.71 18.24
N LEU A 98 -0.77 -19.93 19.04
CA LEU A 98 -0.41 -20.28 20.42
C LEU A 98 -1.55 -20.04 21.43
N GLN A 99 -2.52 -19.18 21.10
CA GLN A 99 -3.70 -18.90 21.91
C GLN A 99 -4.99 -19.03 21.08
N PRO A 100 -5.36 -20.25 20.65
CA PRO A 100 -6.59 -20.50 19.89
C PRO A 100 -7.80 -20.28 20.81
N GLY A 101 -8.27 -19.03 20.90
CA GLY A 101 -9.40 -18.67 21.76
C GLY A 101 -9.72 -17.16 21.83
N THR A 102 -8.80 -16.28 21.45
CA THR A 102 -9.05 -14.82 21.52
C THR A 102 -9.59 -14.27 20.20
N ILE A 103 -10.67 -14.85 19.68
CA ILE A 103 -11.52 -14.12 18.72
C ILE A 103 -12.47 -13.26 19.56
N SER A 104 -12.07 -12.02 19.84
CA SER A 104 -13.04 -10.98 20.21
C SER A 104 -13.78 -10.58 18.95
N GLY A 105 -14.74 -11.41 18.57
CA GLY A 105 -15.54 -11.25 17.37
C GLY A 105 -16.62 -12.32 17.39
N LYS A 106 -17.83 -11.91 17.75
CA LYS A 106 -19.02 -12.74 17.58
C LYS A 106 -19.10 -13.15 16.11
N ASN A 107 -18.70 -14.37 15.78
CA ASN A 107 -19.46 -15.29 14.95
C ASN A 107 -18.71 -16.63 14.83
N THR A 108 -19.47 -17.66 15.18
CA THR A 108 -19.18 -19.07 15.14
C THR A 108 -19.22 -19.59 13.72
N ASP A 109 -18.10 -20.08 13.20
CA ASP A 109 -18.02 -21.35 12.49
C ASP A 109 -16.55 -21.71 12.25
N THR A 110 -16.00 -22.56 13.14
CA THR A 110 -14.67 -23.18 12.98
C THR A 110 -14.81 -24.62 12.51
N SER A 111 -15.71 -24.83 11.54
CA SER A 111 -15.74 -26.04 10.75
C SER A 111 -14.87 -25.77 9.52
N ASP A 112 -13.84 -26.59 9.28
CA ASP A 112 -13.00 -26.64 8.06
C ASP A 112 -11.54 -26.18 8.14
N LEU A 113 -10.88 -26.35 9.29
CA LEU A 113 -9.41 -26.51 9.31
C LEU A 113 -9.05 -27.99 9.45
N GLN A 114 -9.28 -28.77 8.38
CA GLN A 114 -8.54 -30.03 8.19
C GLN A 114 -7.20 -29.69 7.54
N VAL A 115 -6.17 -29.57 8.38
CA VAL A 115 -4.79 -29.61 7.90
C VAL A 115 -4.49 -31.08 7.58
N ALA A 116 -4.44 -31.41 6.29
CA ALA A 116 -3.92 -32.71 5.84
C ALA A 116 -2.41 -32.74 6.10
N VAL A 117 -1.97 -33.77 6.83
CA VAL A 117 -0.56 -34.12 7.11
C VAL A 117 0.08 -34.74 5.87
#